data_AF-A0A2N2L9K4-F1
#
_entry.id   AF-A0A2N2L9K4-F1
#
_cell.length_a   1.000
_cell.length_b   1.000
_cell.length_c   1.000
_cell.angle_alpha   90.00
_cell.angle_beta   90.00
_cell.angle_gamma   90.00
#
_symmetry.space_group_name_H-M   'P 1'
#
loop_
_entity.id
_entity.type
_entity.pdbx_description
1 polymer ?
#
loop_
_entity_poly.entity_id
_entity_poly.type
_entity_poly.pdbx_seq_one_letter_code
_entity_poly.pdbx_strand_id
1 'polypeptide(L)'
;MNRILGHPWFGPLRDAIAVYVMNVLVFGFADDYRTWEVLVLAGIAATLQTGWFVVADVYDTSHPRVARPPLAHLVRGLTWVLLTYLATHFITNGEPERRTIVFAWSATVVAIALIYTVRAVALIFLQRKGEFRERLLIVGANLQAETVAEQIAAQRTHALDVVGVLDEFSARSSRIGPLQVLGDPLELEAIVERYHVTSVVVLATAVSWEAQEHVMQVAAQRPGLRVFMVAGVHDLLSSEVVPARDGMPSLVRLRPAQLRRSEAVVKRAMDIAIALALLPGLALLLVFVRLRGGSGITRIVEVLGRDGRTVRMRL
;
A
#
# COMPACT_ATOMS: atom_id res chain seq x y z
N MET A 1 1.45 13.98 18.56
CA MET A 1 1.45 12.51 18.67
C MET A 1 1.08 11.80 17.36
N ASN A 2 0.07 12.27 16.61
CA ASN A 2 -0.38 11.66 15.34
C ASN A 2 0.65 11.64 14.20
N ARG A 3 1.65 12.52 14.20
CA ARG A 3 2.68 12.62 13.14
C ARG A 3 3.78 11.55 13.21
N ILE A 4 4.05 10.99 14.39
CA ILE A 4 5.12 9.99 14.60
C ILE A 4 4.60 8.58 14.31
N LEU A 5 3.35 8.29 14.70
CA LEU A 5 2.69 7.00 14.46
C LEU A 5 2.28 6.79 12.99
N GLY A 6 2.13 7.88 12.22
CA GLY A 6 1.82 7.84 10.78
C GLY A 6 3.04 7.75 9.87
N HIS A 7 4.26 7.77 10.40
CA HIS A 7 5.47 7.71 9.58
C HIS A 7 5.61 6.32 8.94
N PRO A 8 5.87 6.21 7.63
CA PRO A 8 5.81 4.96 6.86
C PRO A 8 6.71 3.83 7.38
N TRP A 9 7.71 4.16 8.19
CA TRP A 9 8.71 3.25 8.74
C TRP A 9 8.53 2.91 10.23
N PHE A 10 7.60 3.55 10.94
CA PHE A 10 7.47 3.36 12.40
C PHE A 10 6.95 1.97 12.77
N GLY A 11 6.00 1.43 11.99
CA GLY A 11 5.50 0.06 12.16
C GLY A 11 6.58 -1.01 11.93
N PRO A 12 7.23 -1.01 10.75
CA PRO A 12 8.32 -1.93 10.46
C PRO A 12 9.48 -1.86 11.46
N LEU A 13 9.89 -0.65 11.87
CA LEU A 13 11.00 -0.46 12.81
C LEU A 13 10.69 -1.01 14.21
N ARG A 14 9.49 -0.72 14.73
CA ARG A 14 9.04 -1.24 16.03
C ARG A 14 8.95 -2.76 16.00
N ASP A 15 8.37 -3.31 14.95
CA ASP A 15 8.16 -4.75 14.83
C ASP A 15 9.51 -5.47 14.56
N ALA A 16 10.49 -4.83 13.91
CA ALA A 16 11.87 -5.34 13.78
C ALA A 16 12.55 -5.56 15.14
N ILE A 17 12.38 -4.63 16.08
CA ILE A 17 12.93 -4.75 17.44
C ILE A 17 12.28 -5.92 18.17
N ALA A 18 10.95 -6.07 18.07
CA ALA A 18 10.23 -7.17 18.70
C ALA A 18 10.65 -8.52 18.13
N VAL A 19 10.80 -8.60 16.80
CA VAL A 19 11.27 -9.80 16.10
C VAL A 19 12.72 -10.10 16.45
N TYR A 20 13.59 -9.10 16.59
CA TYR A 20 14.97 -9.28 17.05
C TYR A 20 15.03 -9.88 18.46
N VAL A 21 14.30 -9.30 19.41
CA VAL A 21 14.24 -9.83 20.79
C VAL A 21 13.72 -11.27 20.80
N MET A 22 12.69 -11.58 20.02
CA MET A 22 12.18 -12.95 19.87
C MET A 22 13.26 -13.89 19.36
N ASN A 23 13.99 -13.53 18.30
CA ASN A 23 15.05 -14.39 17.75
C ASN A 23 16.22 -14.55 18.73
N VAL A 24 16.57 -13.52 19.52
CA VAL A 24 17.58 -13.65 20.60
C VAL A 24 17.13 -14.69 21.64
N LEU A 25 15.85 -14.68 22.04
CA LEU A 25 15.31 -15.69 22.96
C LEU A 25 15.32 -17.10 22.35
N VAL A 26 15.00 -17.23 21.07
CA VAL A 26 14.98 -18.52 20.35
C VAL A 26 16.39 -19.10 20.21
N PHE A 27 17.35 -18.31 19.72
CA PHE A 27 18.73 -18.75 19.56
C PHE A 27 19.45 -18.92 20.90
N GLY A 28 19.10 -18.11 21.92
CA GLY A 28 19.61 -18.27 23.28
C GLY A 28 19.05 -19.47 24.03
N PHE A 29 17.96 -20.08 23.55
CA PHE A 29 17.41 -21.33 24.07
C PHE A 29 18.05 -22.57 23.43
N ALA A 30 18.75 -22.39 22.31
CA ALA A 30 19.61 -23.42 21.74
C ALA A 30 20.98 -23.32 22.43
N ASP A 31 21.28 -24.25 23.32
CA ASP A 31 22.50 -24.26 24.16
C ASP A 31 23.83 -24.35 23.35
N ASP A 32 23.75 -24.49 22.02
CA ASP A 32 24.89 -24.68 21.13
C ASP A 32 25.58 -23.39 20.65
N TYR A 33 24.98 -22.22 20.85
CA TYR A 33 25.49 -20.96 20.29
C TYR A 33 26.18 -20.08 21.33
N ARG A 34 27.33 -19.50 20.95
CA ARG A 34 27.99 -18.47 21.79
C ARG A 34 27.15 -17.19 21.79
N THR A 35 27.22 -16.39 22.85
CA THR A 35 26.39 -15.18 23.01
C THR A 35 26.49 -14.21 21.83
N TRP A 36 27.66 -14.06 21.20
CA TRP A 36 27.81 -13.19 20.03
C TRP A 36 27.19 -13.79 18.75
N GLU A 37 27.21 -15.12 18.60
CA GLU A 37 26.57 -15.83 17.48
C GLU A 37 25.06 -15.68 17.57
N VAL A 38 24.49 -15.80 18.77
CA VAL A 38 23.07 -15.55 19.05
C VAL A 38 22.65 -14.15 18.58
N LEU A 39 23.43 -13.12 18.91
CA LEU A 39 23.12 -11.74 18.53
C LEU A 39 23.20 -11.53 17.02
N VAL A 40 24.21 -12.10 16.35
CA VAL A 40 24.39 -11.99 14.89
C VAL A 40 23.27 -12.73 14.15
N LEU A 41 23.00 -13.98 14.53
CA LEU A 41 21.95 -14.80 13.91
C LEU A 41 20.57 -14.20 14.14
N ALA A 42 20.29 -13.67 15.33
CA ALA A 42 19.05 -12.97 15.62
C ALA A 42 18.90 -11.69 14.79
N GLY A 43 19.99 -10.95 14.55
CA GLY A 43 20.01 -9.76 13.69
C GLY A 43 19.68 -10.09 12.24
N ILE A 44 20.30 -11.13 11.69
CA ILE A 44 20.06 -11.62 10.33
C ILE A 44 18.61 -12.09 10.19
N ALA A 45 18.15 -12.94 11.11
CA ALA A 45 16.79 -13.46 11.09
C ALA A 45 15.74 -12.35 11.21
N ALA A 46 15.95 -11.37 12.09
CA ALA A 46 15.04 -10.25 12.24
C ALA A 46 14.99 -9.34 11.01
N THR A 47 16.12 -9.13 10.35
CA THR A 47 16.18 -8.34 9.11
C THR A 47 15.43 -9.04 7.99
N LEU A 48 15.64 -10.36 7.81
CA LEU A 48 14.94 -11.18 6.81
C LEU A 48 13.43 -11.23 7.08
N GLN A 49 13.03 -11.47 8.33
CA GLN A 49 11.62 -11.57 8.72
C GLN A 49 10.89 -10.23 8.59
N THR A 50 11.52 -9.12 9.01
CA THR A 50 10.92 -7.78 8.87
C THR A 50 10.83 -7.35 7.40
N GLY A 51 11.89 -7.60 6.62
CA GLY A 51 11.88 -7.36 5.17
C GLY A 51 10.76 -8.14 4.49
N TRP A 52 10.55 -9.39 4.90
CA TRP A 52 9.43 -10.18 4.40
C TRP A 52 8.07 -9.62 4.83
N PHE A 53 7.89 -9.19 6.08
CA PHE A 53 6.62 -8.59 6.51
C PHE A 53 6.26 -7.33 5.71
N VAL A 54 7.27 -6.59 5.22
CA VAL A 54 7.08 -5.49 4.27
C VAL A 54 6.65 -6.00 2.89
N VAL A 55 7.30 -7.03 2.35
CA VAL A 55 6.96 -7.62 1.03
C VAL A 55 5.60 -8.32 1.03
N ALA A 56 5.26 -9.02 2.11
CA ALA A 56 3.99 -9.73 2.27
C ALA A 56 2.81 -8.81 2.60
N ASP A 57 3.05 -7.50 2.63
CA ASP A 57 2.05 -6.47 2.86
C ASP A 57 1.31 -6.66 4.21
N VAL A 58 2.00 -7.24 5.21
CA VAL A 58 1.48 -7.40 6.58
C VAL A 58 1.26 -6.03 7.24
N TYR A 59 1.98 -5.02 6.75
CA TYR A 59 1.86 -3.62 7.15
C TYR A 59 0.91 -2.82 6.26
N ASP A 60 0.15 -3.44 5.36
CA ASP A 60 -0.81 -2.72 4.54
C ASP A 60 -1.91 -2.12 5.43
N THR A 61 -1.74 -0.85 5.77
CA THR A 61 -2.70 -0.07 6.55
C THR A 61 -3.90 0.37 5.71
N SER A 62 -4.00 0.00 4.43
CA SER A 62 -5.18 0.31 3.60
C SER A 62 -6.45 -0.42 4.07
N HIS A 63 -6.32 -1.35 5.03
CA HIS A 63 -7.42 -2.07 5.67
C HIS A 63 -7.35 -1.93 7.21
N PRO A 64 -7.50 -0.71 7.76
CA PRO A 64 -7.31 -0.44 9.19
C PRO A 64 -8.39 -1.09 10.09
N ARG A 65 -9.37 -1.80 9.52
CA ARG A 65 -10.56 -2.31 10.21
C ARG A 65 -10.66 -3.84 10.26
N VAL A 66 -9.76 -4.56 9.60
CA VAL A 66 -9.79 -6.03 9.65
C VAL A 66 -9.20 -6.49 10.99
N ALA A 67 -10.08 -6.75 11.94
CA ALA A 67 -9.73 -7.18 13.31
C ALA A 67 -9.04 -8.55 13.37
N ARG A 68 -9.10 -9.35 12.29
CA ARG A 68 -8.47 -10.67 12.20
C ARG A 68 -7.39 -10.67 11.13
N PRO A 69 -6.17 -11.16 11.41
CA PRO A 69 -5.22 -11.42 10.34
C PRO A 69 -5.88 -12.33 9.31
N PRO A 70 -5.90 -11.98 8.02
CA PRO A 70 -6.24 -12.95 7.00
C PRO A 70 -5.34 -14.18 7.20
N LEU A 71 -5.93 -15.38 7.26
CA LEU A 71 -5.21 -16.65 7.50
C LEU A 71 -3.95 -16.79 6.61
N ALA A 72 -4.01 -16.24 5.40
CA ALA A 72 -2.88 -16.15 4.49
C ALA A 72 -1.63 -15.46 5.08
N HIS A 73 -1.76 -14.40 5.89
CA HIS A 73 -0.61 -13.74 6.52
C HIS A 73 0.00 -14.59 7.63
N LEU A 74 -0.82 -15.30 8.41
CA LEU A 74 -0.35 -16.25 9.42
C LEU A 74 0.45 -17.38 8.77
N VAL A 75 -0.12 -18.02 7.75
CA VAL A 75 0.54 -19.10 7.03
C VAL A 75 1.85 -18.62 6.41
N ARG A 76 1.84 -17.50 5.69
CA ARG A 76 3.06 -16.92 5.08
C ARG A 76 4.12 -16.58 6.13
N GLY A 77 3.74 -15.94 7.24
CA GLY A 77 4.66 -15.60 8.32
C GLY A 77 5.34 -16.84 8.91
N LEU A 78 4.56 -17.89 9.17
CA LEU A 78 5.08 -19.15 9.69
C LEU A 78 6.00 -19.86 8.68
N THR A 79 5.65 -19.88 7.40
CA THR A 79 6.51 -20.44 6.34
C THR A 79 7.87 -19.74 6.30
N TRP A 80 7.92 -18.42 6.42
CA TRP A 80 9.18 -17.68 6.35
C TRP A 80 10.06 -17.80 7.58
N VAL A 81 9.47 -17.88 8.77
CA VAL A 81 10.23 -18.22 9.98
C VAL A 81 10.87 -19.60 9.84
N LEU A 82 10.11 -20.58 9.35
CA LEU A 82 10.63 -21.92 9.09
C LEU A 82 11.79 -21.89 8.09
N LEU A 83 11.63 -21.20 6.95
CA LEU A 83 12.69 -21.09 5.93
C LEU A 83 13.94 -20.38 6.46
N THR A 84 13.77 -19.31 7.24
CA THR A 84 14.89 -18.57 7.84
C THR A 84 15.66 -19.44 8.83
N TYR A 85 14.93 -20.22 9.63
CA TYR A 85 15.53 -21.12 10.61
C TYR A 85 16.28 -22.28 9.92
N LEU A 86 15.67 -22.89 8.89
CA LEU A 86 16.31 -23.93 8.07
C LEU A 86 17.55 -23.41 7.35
N ALA A 87 17.48 -22.23 6.75
CA ALA A 87 18.62 -21.61 6.08
C ALA A 87 19.75 -21.30 7.06
N THR A 88 19.42 -20.82 8.27
CA THR A 88 20.42 -20.56 9.31
C THR A 88 21.16 -21.83 9.71
N HIS A 89 20.42 -22.92 9.98
CA HIS A 89 21.03 -24.21 10.34
C HIS A 89 21.85 -24.83 9.20
N PHE A 90 21.39 -24.69 7.97
CA PHE A 90 22.14 -25.12 6.79
C PHE A 90 23.48 -24.38 6.66
N ILE A 91 23.50 -23.07 6.92
CA ILE A 91 24.73 -22.25 6.84
C ILE A 91 25.68 -22.55 8.00
N THR A 92 25.16 -22.77 9.22
CA THR A 92 25.98 -23.03 10.41
C THR A 92 26.44 -24.48 10.52
N ASN A 93 26.00 -25.38 9.62
CA ASN A 93 26.15 -26.83 9.73
C ASN A 93 25.66 -27.39 11.09
N GLY A 94 24.69 -26.71 11.71
CA GLY A 94 24.09 -27.16 12.95
C GLY A 94 22.99 -28.18 12.69
N GLU A 95 22.93 -29.24 13.49
CA GLU A 95 21.80 -30.17 13.46
C GLU A 95 20.59 -29.51 14.11
N PRO A 96 19.45 -29.37 13.40
CA PRO A 96 18.30 -28.68 13.95
C PRO A 96 17.67 -29.48 15.09
N GLU A 97 17.87 -29.00 16.31
CA GLU A 97 17.13 -29.51 17.46
C GLU A 97 15.63 -29.31 17.27
N ARG A 98 14.87 -30.41 17.33
CA ARG A 98 13.40 -30.40 17.20
C ARG A 98 12.75 -29.45 18.20
N ARG A 99 13.31 -29.35 19.41
CA ARG A 99 12.85 -28.47 20.48
C ARG A 99 12.92 -27.00 20.08
N THR A 100 14.04 -26.58 19.48
CA THR A 100 14.26 -25.20 19.07
C THR A 100 13.34 -24.82 17.90
N ILE A 101 13.08 -25.73 16.96
CA ILE A 101 12.08 -25.51 15.91
C ILE A 101 10.69 -25.27 16.49
N VAL A 102 10.24 -26.14 17.41
CA VAL A 102 8.91 -26.03 18.04
C VAL A 102 8.80 -24.74 18.85
N PHE A 103 9.85 -24.39 19.60
CA PHE A 103 9.90 -23.15 20.36
C PHE A 103 9.84 -21.92 19.43
N ALA A 104 10.67 -21.87 18.39
CA ALA A 104 10.69 -20.78 17.41
C ALA A 104 9.32 -20.60 16.72
N TRP A 105 8.70 -21.71 16.33
CA TRP A 105 7.37 -21.72 15.73
C TRP A 105 6.31 -21.17 16.71
N SER A 106 6.28 -21.68 17.95
CA SER A 106 5.31 -21.24 18.95
C SER A 106 5.48 -19.77 19.35
N ALA A 107 6.73 -19.32 19.53
CA ALA A 107 7.05 -17.93 19.83
C ALA A 107 6.58 -16.99 18.72
N THR A 108 6.72 -17.40 17.46
CA THR A 108 6.23 -16.65 16.29
C THR A 108 4.71 -16.55 16.27
N VAL A 109 4.01 -17.67 16.49
CA VAL A 109 2.54 -17.68 16.56
C VAL A 109 2.05 -16.72 17.65
N VAL A 110 2.66 -16.78 18.84
CA VAL A 110 2.32 -15.92 19.97
C VAL A 110 2.63 -14.46 19.66
N ALA A 111 3.79 -14.14 19.08
CA ALA A 111 4.16 -12.78 18.72
C ALA A 111 3.18 -12.17 17.71
N ILE A 112 2.83 -12.91 16.65
CA ILE A 112 1.84 -12.46 15.67
C ILE A 112 0.48 -12.26 16.34
N ALA A 113 0.00 -13.25 17.12
CA ALA A 113 -1.27 -13.16 17.83
C ALA A 113 -1.33 -11.93 18.76
N LEU A 114 -0.24 -11.66 19.49
CA LEU A 114 -0.14 -10.51 20.39
C LEU A 114 -0.20 -9.19 19.62
N ILE A 115 0.56 -9.05 18.52
CA ILE A 115 0.56 -7.83 17.69
C ILE A 115 -0.85 -7.54 17.17
N TYR A 116 -1.56 -8.54 16.65
CA TYR A 116 -2.91 -8.36 16.14
C TYR A 116 -3.92 -8.10 17.26
N THR A 117 -3.78 -8.75 18.42
CA THR A 117 -4.65 -8.51 19.57
C THR A 117 -4.49 -7.10 20.12
N VAL A 118 -3.25 -6.63 20.28
CA VAL A 118 -2.96 -5.25 20.71
C VAL A 118 -3.50 -4.24 19.71
N ARG A 119 -3.33 -4.48 18.40
CA ARG A 119 -3.91 -3.61 17.35
C ARG A 119 -5.44 -3.61 17.43
N ALA A 120 -6.08 -4.76 17.55
CA ALA A 120 -7.54 -4.87 17.64
C ALA A 120 -8.08 -4.15 18.89
N VAL A 121 -7.47 -4.37 20.06
CA VAL A 121 -7.86 -3.71 21.31
C VAL A 121 -7.63 -2.21 21.23
N ALA A 122 -6.49 -1.76 20.69
CA ALA A 122 -6.22 -0.34 20.48
C ALA A 122 -7.28 0.29 19.56
N LEU A 123 -7.61 -0.35 18.44
CA LEU A 123 -8.64 0.12 17.52
C LEU A 123 -10.02 0.19 18.20
N ILE A 124 -10.42 -0.82 18.96
CA ILE A 124 -11.69 -0.82 19.70
C ILE A 124 -11.72 0.32 20.73
N PHE A 125 -10.62 0.52 21.46
CA PHE A 125 -10.52 1.57 22.46
C PHE A 125 -10.57 2.97 21.84
N LEU A 126 -9.88 3.17 20.71
CA LEU A 126 -9.90 4.41 19.94
C LEU A 126 -11.29 4.67 19.31
N GLN A 127 -11.95 3.63 18.81
CA GLN A 127 -13.31 3.73 18.27
C GLN A 127 -14.35 4.08 19.34
N ARG A 128 -14.22 3.54 20.56
CA ARG A 128 -15.11 3.83 21.68
C ARG A 128 -15.03 5.28 22.17
N LYS A 129 -13.92 5.98 21.92
CA LYS A 129 -13.76 7.41 22.23
C LYS A 129 -14.44 8.34 21.23
N GLY A 130 -15.05 7.81 20.16
CA GLY A 130 -15.74 8.61 19.13
C GLY A 130 -14.82 9.38 18.19
N GLU A 131 -13.51 9.33 18.40
CA GLU A 131 -12.49 10.05 17.61
C GLU A 131 -12.22 9.42 16.22
N PHE A 132 -12.75 8.23 15.93
CA PHE A 132 -12.55 7.50 14.68
C PHE A 132 -13.84 7.33 13.86
N ARG A 133 -14.61 8.41 13.71
CA ARG A 133 -15.68 8.46 12.71
C ARG A 133 -15.09 8.87 11.37
N GLU A 134 -15.14 7.96 10.39
CA GLU A 134 -14.77 8.28 9.02
C GLU A 134 -15.89 9.09 8.39
N ARG A 135 -15.63 10.39 8.23
CA ARG A 135 -16.52 11.32 7.54
C ARG A 135 -16.46 11.07 6.04
N LEU A 136 -17.57 10.60 5.50
CA LEU A 136 -17.75 10.19 4.12
C LEU A 136 -18.55 11.26 3.37
N LEU A 137 -18.09 11.62 2.19
CA LEU A 137 -18.79 12.50 1.25
C LEU A 137 -19.15 11.71 -0.01
N ILE A 138 -20.37 11.88 -0.52
CA ILE A 138 -20.80 11.26 -1.78
C ILE A 138 -20.74 12.34 -2.87
N VAL A 139 -20.24 12.00 -4.06
CA VAL A 139 -20.14 12.89 -5.22
C VAL A 139 -21.01 12.30 -6.32
N GLY A 140 -22.07 13.03 -6.68
CA GLY A 140 -23.15 12.65 -7.58
C GLY A 140 -24.47 12.40 -6.84
N ALA A 141 -25.51 13.17 -7.20
CA ALA A 141 -26.87 13.01 -6.70
C ALA A 141 -27.69 12.12 -7.63
N ASN A 142 -27.80 10.83 -7.32
CA ASN A 142 -28.73 9.95 -8.03
C ASN A 142 -29.40 8.95 -7.06
N LEU A 143 -30.28 8.10 -7.58
CA LEU A 143 -30.93 7.02 -6.83
C LEU A 143 -29.91 6.06 -6.18
N GLN A 144 -28.71 5.90 -6.76
CA GLN A 144 -27.64 5.10 -6.15
C GLN A 144 -27.04 5.80 -4.92
N ALA A 145 -26.98 7.13 -4.88
CA ALA A 145 -26.50 7.88 -3.72
C ALA A 145 -27.36 7.61 -2.48
N GLU A 146 -28.69 7.60 -2.65
CA GLU A 146 -29.63 7.25 -1.58
C GLU A 146 -29.45 5.80 -1.13
N THR A 147 -29.37 4.86 -2.08
CA THR A 147 -29.15 3.43 -1.78
C THR A 147 -27.84 3.20 -1.01
N VAL A 148 -26.75 3.86 -1.41
CA VAL A 148 -25.45 3.77 -0.74
C VAL A 148 -25.53 4.36 0.66
N ALA A 149 -26.17 5.50 0.84
CA ALA A 149 -26.34 6.11 2.16
C ALA A 149 -27.20 5.26 3.09
N GLU A 150 -28.30 4.68 2.60
CA GLU A 150 -29.15 3.76 3.35
C GLU A 150 -28.39 2.49 3.75
N GLN A 151 -27.60 1.92 2.85
CA GLN A 151 -26.78 0.74 3.13
C GLN A 151 -25.70 1.02 4.19
N ILE A 152 -25.11 2.22 4.17
CA ILE A 152 -24.15 2.65 5.19
C ILE A 152 -24.87 2.88 6.53
N ALA A 153 -26.05 3.52 6.52
CA ALA A 153 -26.83 3.78 7.72
C ALA A 153 -27.41 2.50 8.36
N ALA A 154 -27.82 1.52 7.54
CA ALA A 154 -28.36 0.23 7.97
C ALA A 154 -27.30 -0.63 8.66
N GLN A 155 -26.02 -0.41 8.32
CA GLN A 155 -24.93 -1.10 8.95
C GLN A 155 -24.57 -0.44 10.28
N ARG A 156 -24.85 -1.14 11.37
CA ARG A 156 -24.56 -0.72 12.75
C ARG A 156 -23.05 -0.66 13.09
N THR A 157 -22.18 -0.51 12.10
CA THR A 157 -20.75 -0.31 12.34
C THR A 157 -20.54 1.17 12.63
N HIS A 158 -20.24 1.52 13.88
CA HIS A 158 -20.14 2.89 14.43
C HIS A 158 -19.06 3.81 13.81
N ALA A 159 -18.56 3.52 12.60
CA ALA A 159 -17.31 4.05 12.09
C ALA A 159 -17.42 4.81 10.75
N LEU A 160 -18.61 4.93 10.15
CA LEU A 160 -18.84 5.74 8.94
C LEU A 160 -19.96 6.76 9.21
N ASP A 161 -19.73 8.00 8.83
CA ASP A 161 -20.67 9.12 9.01
C ASP A 161 -20.81 9.85 7.67
N VAL A 162 -21.96 9.73 7.02
CA VAL A 162 -22.21 10.38 5.72
C VAL A 162 -22.52 11.85 5.97
N VAL A 163 -21.58 12.72 5.61
CA VAL A 163 -21.67 14.17 5.85
C VAL A 163 -22.65 14.84 4.90
N GLY A 164 -22.73 14.37 3.66
CA GLY A 164 -23.59 14.94 2.63
C GLY A 164 -23.20 14.51 1.21
N VAL A 165 -23.80 15.18 0.24
CA VAL A 165 -23.60 14.92 -1.20
C VAL A 165 -23.05 16.18 -1.88
N LEU A 166 -22.15 16.02 -2.84
CA LEU A 166 -21.80 17.04 -3.83
C LEU A 166 -22.44 16.69 -5.15
N ASP A 167 -23.04 17.67 -5.80
CA ASP A 167 -23.69 17.46 -7.08
C ASP A 167 -23.72 18.77 -7.88
N GLU A 168 -23.39 18.67 -9.17
CA GLU A 168 -23.33 19.83 -10.08
C GLU A 168 -24.70 20.18 -10.68
N PHE A 169 -25.66 19.24 -10.64
CA PHE A 169 -26.99 19.41 -11.23
C PHE A 169 -28.06 19.82 -10.21
N SER A 170 -27.79 19.66 -8.92
CA SER A 170 -28.71 19.95 -7.82
C SER A 170 -28.41 21.29 -7.16
N ALA A 171 -29.45 22.03 -6.78
CA ALA A 171 -29.27 23.27 -6.04
C ALA A 171 -28.62 23.01 -4.67
N ARG A 172 -27.71 23.89 -4.23
CA ARG A 172 -27.13 23.82 -2.88
C ARG A 172 -28.24 23.81 -1.83
N SER A 173 -28.04 23.04 -0.75
CA SER A 173 -29.00 22.84 0.34
C SER A 173 -30.28 22.07 -0.02
N SER A 174 -30.44 21.63 -1.28
CA SER A 174 -31.46 20.64 -1.62
C SER A 174 -31.18 19.31 -0.89
N ARG A 175 -32.23 18.50 -0.76
CA ARG A 175 -32.16 17.19 -0.10
C ARG A 175 -32.42 16.08 -1.10
N ILE A 176 -31.66 14.99 -0.95
CA ILE A 176 -31.83 13.74 -1.69
C ILE A 176 -32.00 12.65 -0.64
N GLY A 177 -33.24 12.23 -0.43
CA GLY A 177 -33.60 11.38 0.71
C GLY A 177 -33.16 12.03 2.05
N PRO A 178 -32.37 11.33 2.89
CA PRO A 178 -31.86 11.87 4.15
C PRO A 178 -30.63 12.78 3.99
N LEU A 179 -30.06 12.92 2.79
CA LEU A 179 -28.78 13.59 2.56
C LEU A 179 -28.98 15.04 2.11
N GLN A 180 -28.08 15.92 2.56
CA GLN A 180 -28.03 17.32 2.13
C GLN A 180 -26.97 17.52 1.04
N VAL A 181 -27.33 18.27 0.00
CA VAL A 181 -26.37 18.74 -1.02
C VAL A 181 -25.56 19.90 -0.45
N LEU A 182 -24.26 19.67 -0.25
CA LEU A 182 -23.34 20.63 0.37
C LEU A 182 -22.78 21.65 -0.63
N GLY A 183 -22.71 21.29 -1.91
CA GLY A 183 -22.20 22.15 -2.96
C GLY A 183 -21.82 21.38 -4.22
N ASP A 184 -21.01 22.03 -5.04
CA ASP A 184 -20.52 21.50 -6.31
C ASP A 184 -19.27 20.60 -6.10
N PRO A 185 -19.08 19.52 -6.89
CA PRO A 185 -17.88 18.70 -6.86
C PRO A 185 -16.55 19.47 -7.04
N LEU A 186 -16.55 20.60 -7.74
CA LEU A 186 -15.39 21.48 -7.92
C LEU A 186 -15.01 22.25 -6.64
N GLU A 187 -15.90 22.30 -5.65
CA GLU A 187 -15.62 22.88 -4.32
C GLU A 187 -15.10 21.83 -3.33
N LEU A 188 -14.78 20.61 -3.80
CA LEU A 188 -14.41 19.48 -2.95
C LEU A 188 -13.32 19.86 -1.95
N GLU A 189 -12.29 20.60 -2.38
CA GLU A 189 -11.18 20.96 -1.50
C GLU A 189 -11.63 21.74 -0.26
N ALA A 190 -12.43 22.79 -0.46
CA ALA A 190 -12.97 23.63 0.61
C ALA A 190 -13.93 22.85 1.52
N ILE A 191 -14.73 21.95 0.95
CA ILE A 191 -15.68 21.13 1.68
C ILE A 191 -14.96 20.07 2.51
N VAL A 192 -13.91 19.46 1.96
CA VAL A 192 -13.07 18.49 2.69
C VAL A 192 -12.44 19.14 3.92
N GLU A 193 -11.98 20.38 3.83
CA GLU A 193 -11.45 21.12 4.98
C GLU A 193 -12.54 21.46 6.00
N ARG A 194 -13.63 22.10 5.53
CA ARG A 194 -14.70 22.57 6.39
C ARG A 194 -15.35 21.45 7.20
N TYR A 195 -15.55 20.30 6.58
CA TYR A 195 -16.24 19.17 7.19
C TYR A 195 -15.29 18.07 7.68
N HIS A 196 -13.97 18.24 7.57
CA HIS A 196 -12.97 17.22 7.92
C HIS A 196 -13.28 15.86 7.28
N VAL A 197 -13.59 15.87 5.98
CA VAL A 197 -13.88 14.65 5.22
C VAL A 197 -12.61 13.82 5.10
N THR A 198 -12.75 12.51 5.31
CA THR A 198 -11.62 11.55 5.24
C THR A 198 -11.76 10.58 4.07
N SER A 199 -12.97 10.47 3.52
CA SER A 199 -13.29 9.56 2.43
C SER A 199 -14.34 10.15 1.50
N VAL A 200 -14.21 9.90 0.20
CA VAL A 200 -15.12 10.36 -0.85
C VAL A 200 -15.57 9.16 -1.68
N VAL A 201 -16.87 9.07 -1.99
CA VAL A 201 -17.45 8.08 -2.90
C VAL A 201 -17.97 8.80 -4.13
N VAL A 202 -17.37 8.55 -5.28
CA VAL A 202 -17.76 9.14 -6.57
C VAL A 202 -18.69 8.18 -7.29
N LEU A 203 -19.89 8.62 -7.62
CA LEU A 203 -20.84 7.88 -8.44
C LEU A 203 -20.63 8.31 -9.89
N ALA A 204 -19.80 7.56 -10.62
CA ALA A 204 -19.31 7.99 -11.94
C ALA A 204 -20.44 8.27 -12.95
N THR A 205 -21.58 7.59 -12.81
CA THR A 205 -22.76 7.78 -13.67
C THR A 205 -23.56 9.06 -13.37
N ALA A 206 -23.26 9.75 -12.28
CA ALA A 206 -24.03 10.91 -11.79
C ALA A 206 -23.23 12.22 -11.81
N VAL A 207 -21.99 12.20 -12.30
CA VAL A 207 -21.14 13.38 -12.37
C VAL A 207 -20.39 13.45 -13.71
N SER A 208 -20.09 14.65 -14.15
CA SER A 208 -19.31 14.96 -15.34
C SER A 208 -17.87 14.45 -15.22
N TRP A 209 -17.25 14.23 -16.37
CA TRP A 209 -15.83 13.85 -16.45
C TRP A 209 -14.93 14.88 -15.75
N GLU A 210 -15.24 16.17 -15.89
CA GLU A 210 -14.50 17.27 -15.28
C GLU A 210 -14.52 17.19 -13.75
N ALA A 211 -15.70 16.92 -13.17
CA ALA A 211 -15.85 16.69 -11.72
C ALA A 211 -15.05 15.46 -11.25
N GLN A 212 -15.07 14.37 -12.01
CA GLN A 212 -14.30 13.16 -11.68
C GLN A 212 -12.80 13.43 -11.67
N GLU A 213 -12.28 14.09 -12.70
CA GLU A 213 -10.87 14.45 -12.82
C GLU A 213 -10.45 15.37 -11.67
N HIS A 214 -11.26 16.38 -11.35
CA HIS A 214 -11.00 17.28 -10.24
C HIS A 214 -10.92 16.54 -8.90
N VAL A 215 -11.87 15.64 -8.62
CA VAL A 215 -11.86 14.82 -7.39
C VAL A 215 -10.58 13.97 -7.31
N MET A 216 -10.15 13.37 -8.43
CA MET A 216 -8.90 12.61 -8.48
C MET A 216 -7.66 13.48 -8.23
N GLN A 217 -7.62 14.69 -8.81
CA GLN A 217 -6.52 15.64 -8.59
C GLN A 217 -6.42 16.07 -7.12
N VAL A 218 -7.54 16.43 -6.49
CA VAL A 218 -7.60 16.79 -5.06
C VAL A 218 -7.13 15.62 -4.19
N ALA A 219 -7.54 14.40 -4.52
CA ALA A 219 -7.11 13.20 -3.80
C ALA A 219 -5.60 12.93 -3.95
N ALA A 220 -5.05 13.14 -5.14
CA ALA A 220 -3.62 12.98 -5.38
C ALA A 220 -2.77 13.97 -4.56
N GLN A 221 -3.27 15.19 -4.35
CA GLN A 221 -2.61 16.23 -3.54
C GLN A 221 -2.81 16.02 -2.03
N ARG A 222 -3.79 15.22 -1.61
CA ARG A 222 -4.15 14.99 -0.21
C ARG A 222 -3.99 13.51 0.18
N PRO A 223 -2.82 13.08 0.65
CA PRO A 223 -2.55 11.67 0.99
C PRO A 223 -3.43 11.09 2.12
N GLY A 224 -4.18 11.94 2.84
CA GLY A 224 -5.15 11.51 3.85
C GLY A 224 -6.59 11.30 3.33
N LEU A 225 -6.88 11.70 2.09
CA LEU A 225 -8.22 11.59 1.48
C LEU A 225 -8.32 10.30 0.68
N ARG A 226 -9.20 9.39 1.11
CA ARG A 226 -9.49 8.16 0.36
C ARG A 226 -10.60 8.42 -0.65
N VAL A 227 -10.44 7.94 -1.88
CA VAL A 227 -11.51 8.01 -2.88
C VAL A 227 -11.90 6.61 -3.34
N PHE A 228 -13.20 6.40 -3.42
CA PHE A 228 -13.87 5.22 -3.95
C PHE A 228 -14.70 5.67 -5.14
N MET A 229 -14.77 4.89 -6.21
CA MET A 229 -15.56 5.26 -7.38
C MET A 229 -16.49 4.12 -7.78
N VAL A 230 -17.78 4.33 -7.63
CA VAL A 230 -18.83 3.37 -7.99
C VAL A 230 -19.06 3.49 -9.49
N ALA A 231 -18.51 2.54 -10.23
CA ALA A 231 -18.72 2.43 -11.67
C ALA A 231 -20.06 1.73 -11.95
N GLY A 232 -20.72 2.09 -13.05
CA GLY A 232 -21.99 1.48 -13.45
C GLY A 232 -21.82 0.02 -13.86
N VAL A 233 -22.93 -0.71 -13.98
CA VAL A 233 -22.93 -2.16 -14.33
C VAL A 233 -22.21 -2.46 -15.66
N HIS A 234 -22.11 -1.49 -16.57
CA HIS A 234 -21.39 -1.62 -17.85
C HIS A 234 -19.86 -1.53 -17.72
N ASP A 235 -19.32 -0.94 -16.65
CA ASP A 235 -17.88 -0.80 -16.41
C ASP A 235 -17.26 -2.04 -15.72
N LEU A 236 -18.10 -2.94 -15.21
CA LEU A 236 -17.71 -4.17 -14.51
C LEU A 236 -17.00 -5.20 -15.42
N LEU A 237 -17.05 -5.01 -16.74
CA LEU A 237 -16.46 -5.94 -17.70
C LEU A 237 -14.94 -5.84 -17.82
N SER A 238 -14.33 -4.74 -17.33
CA SER A 238 -12.90 -4.45 -17.56
C SER A 238 -12.07 -4.24 -16.28
N SER A 239 -12.68 -4.31 -15.10
CA SER A 239 -12.01 -3.99 -13.83
C SER A 239 -12.11 -5.14 -12.83
N GLU A 240 -11.00 -5.43 -12.15
CA GLU A 240 -10.96 -6.43 -11.08
C GLU A 240 -11.90 -6.01 -9.94
N VAL A 241 -13.04 -6.70 -9.82
CA VAL A 241 -14.06 -6.44 -8.79
C VAL A 241 -13.48 -6.85 -7.44
N VAL A 242 -12.97 -5.88 -6.67
CA VAL A 242 -12.57 -6.13 -5.29
C VAL A 242 -13.86 -6.39 -4.48
N PRO A 243 -14.03 -7.57 -3.88
CA PRO A 243 -15.23 -7.87 -3.11
C PRO A 243 -15.36 -6.88 -1.95
N ALA A 244 -16.56 -6.31 -1.79
CA ALA A 244 -16.89 -5.46 -0.66
C ALA A 244 -16.60 -6.19 0.65
N ARG A 245 -15.64 -5.68 1.40
CA ARG A 245 -15.41 -6.01 2.80
C ARG A 245 -15.34 -4.70 3.57
N ASP A 246 -15.79 -4.75 4.82
CA ASP A 246 -15.88 -3.62 5.76
C ASP A 246 -17.08 -2.69 5.53
N GLY A 247 -18.20 -3.26 5.10
CA GLY A 247 -19.48 -2.61 5.28
C GLY A 247 -19.82 -1.47 4.31
N MET A 248 -19.12 -1.41 3.20
CA MET A 248 -19.63 -0.74 2.02
C MET A 248 -20.48 -1.74 1.22
N PRO A 249 -21.54 -1.32 0.53
CA PRO A 249 -22.14 -2.13 -0.52
C PRO A 249 -21.08 -2.50 -1.58
N SER A 250 -21.41 -3.40 -2.51
CA SER A 250 -20.53 -3.83 -3.61
C SER A 250 -20.10 -2.66 -4.50
N LEU A 251 -19.14 -1.88 -4.02
CA LEU A 251 -18.56 -0.73 -4.71
C LEU A 251 -17.30 -1.22 -5.40
N VAL A 252 -17.21 -0.98 -6.71
CA VAL A 252 -15.96 -1.12 -7.44
C VAL A 252 -14.98 -0.15 -6.81
N ARG A 253 -13.89 -0.64 -6.23
CA ARG A 253 -12.84 0.25 -5.74
C ARG A 253 -11.92 0.53 -6.92
N LEU A 254 -12.12 1.65 -7.62
CA LEU A 254 -11.04 2.22 -8.42
C LEU A 254 -9.98 2.70 -7.44
N ARG A 255 -9.00 1.83 -7.18
CA ARG A 255 -7.77 2.25 -6.54
C ARG A 255 -7.20 3.37 -7.42
N PRO A 256 -6.87 4.56 -6.88
CA PRO A 256 -5.86 5.36 -7.56
C PRO A 256 -4.68 4.43 -7.81
N ALA A 257 -4.05 4.50 -8.98
CA ALA A 257 -2.91 3.66 -9.37
C ALA A 257 -1.68 3.93 -8.48
N GLN A 258 -1.83 3.67 -7.20
CA GLN A 258 -0.80 3.62 -6.19
C GLN A 258 -0.49 2.15 -6.07
N LEU A 259 0.63 1.76 -6.69
CA LEU A 259 1.23 0.45 -6.46
C LEU A 259 1.23 0.18 -4.96
N ARG A 260 0.75 -0.99 -4.53
CA ARG A 260 0.97 -1.46 -3.15
C ARG A 260 2.48 -1.34 -2.87
N ARG A 261 2.87 -1.07 -1.63
CA ARG A 261 4.29 -0.90 -1.29
C ARG A 261 5.12 -2.13 -1.70
N SER A 262 4.55 -3.31 -1.52
CA SER A 262 5.09 -4.59 -1.97
C SER A 262 5.24 -4.65 -3.49
N GLU A 263 4.25 -4.23 -4.26
CA GLU A 263 4.29 -4.14 -5.73
C GLU A 263 5.38 -3.16 -6.20
N ALA A 264 5.53 -2.02 -5.53
CA ALA A 264 6.57 -1.04 -5.85
C ALA A 264 7.99 -1.59 -5.56
N VAL A 265 8.17 -2.30 -4.45
CA VAL A 265 9.45 -2.93 -4.09
C VAL A 265 9.79 -4.06 -5.06
N VAL A 266 8.83 -4.93 -5.38
CA VAL A 266 9.02 -6.02 -6.35
C VAL A 266 9.33 -5.46 -7.74
N LYS A 267 8.60 -4.42 -8.18
CA LYS A 267 8.87 -3.73 -9.44
C LYS A 267 10.27 -3.15 -9.46
N ARG A 268 10.71 -2.53 -8.37
CA ARG A 268 12.06 -1.95 -8.27
C ARG A 268 13.15 -3.02 -8.26
N ALA A 269 12.92 -4.14 -7.59
CA ALA A 269 13.84 -5.27 -7.62
C ALA A 269 13.94 -5.88 -9.02
N MET A 270 12.81 -6.04 -9.72
CA MET A 270 12.80 -6.45 -11.14
C MET A 270 13.54 -5.46 -12.03
N ASP A 271 13.31 -4.17 -11.86
CA ASP A 271 13.96 -3.13 -12.66
C ASP A 271 15.48 -3.15 -12.46
N ILE A 272 15.94 -3.33 -11.22
CA ILE A 272 17.37 -3.46 -10.90
C ILE A 272 17.94 -4.75 -11.49
N ALA A 273 17.24 -5.89 -11.35
CA ALA A 273 17.70 -7.18 -11.87
C ALA A 273 17.79 -7.17 -13.40
N ILE A 274 16.78 -6.62 -14.09
CA ILE A 274 16.76 -6.46 -15.54
C ILE A 274 17.88 -5.50 -15.98
N ALA A 275 18.06 -4.38 -15.27
CA ALA A 275 19.16 -3.46 -15.57
C ALA A 275 20.53 -4.12 -15.41
N LEU A 276 20.76 -4.88 -14.34
CA LEU A 276 22.01 -5.62 -14.11
C LEU A 276 22.24 -6.72 -15.14
N ALA A 277 21.19 -7.36 -15.66
CA ALA A 277 21.30 -8.37 -16.71
C ALA A 277 21.59 -7.75 -18.09
N LEU A 278 21.00 -6.59 -18.40
CA LEU A 278 21.12 -5.95 -19.71
C LEU A 278 22.35 -5.06 -19.85
N LEU A 279 22.83 -4.43 -18.76
CA LEU A 279 24.00 -3.53 -18.76
C LEU A 279 25.27 -4.19 -19.33
N PRO A 280 25.65 -5.42 -18.96
CA PRO A 280 26.80 -6.11 -19.52
C PRO A 280 26.66 -6.36 -21.03
N GLY A 281 25.45 -6.75 -21.47
CA GLY A 281 25.15 -6.97 -22.90
C GLY A 281 25.25 -5.68 -23.71
N LEU A 282 24.72 -4.57 -23.18
CA LEU A 282 24.85 -3.24 -23.80
C LEU A 282 26.31 -2.79 -23.86
N ALA A 283 27.08 -3.00 -22.79
CA ALA A 283 28.50 -2.67 -22.76
C ALA A 283 29.30 -3.47 -23.81
N LEU A 284 29.05 -4.78 -23.92
CA LEU A 284 29.67 -5.64 -24.93
C LEU A 284 29.30 -5.22 -26.35
N LEU A 285 28.03 -4.87 -26.59
CA LEU A 285 27.56 -4.36 -27.88
C LEU A 285 28.28 -3.06 -28.26
N LEU A 286 28.40 -2.11 -27.32
CA LEU A 286 29.11 -0.84 -27.53
C LEU A 286 30.59 -1.08 -27.85
N VAL A 287 31.25 -2.00 -27.14
CA VAL A 287 32.64 -2.40 -27.43
C VAL A 287 32.75 -3.04 -28.82
N PHE A 288 31.84 -3.95 -29.17
CA PHE A 288 31.81 -4.61 -30.47
C PHE A 288 31.64 -3.61 -31.62
N VAL A 289 30.72 -2.66 -31.50
CA VAL A 289 30.52 -1.57 -32.47
C VAL A 289 31.79 -0.71 -32.60
N ARG A 290 32.45 -0.40 -31.49
CA ARG A 290 33.70 0.38 -31.47
C ARG A 290 34.84 -0.36 -32.19
N LEU A 291 34.96 -1.67 -31.97
CA LEU A 291 36.00 -2.51 -32.57
C LEU A 291 35.79 -2.71 -34.08
N ARG A 292 34.55 -2.70 -34.57
CA ARG A 292 34.23 -2.73 -36.01
C ARG A 292 34.35 -1.38 -36.72
N GLY A 293 34.91 -0.36 -36.06
CA GLY A 293 35.13 0.96 -36.65
C GLY A 293 33.88 1.84 -36.69
N GLY A 294 32.80 1.48 -35.99
CA GLY A 294 31.66 2.37 -35.79
C GLY A 294 32.08 3.61 -34.98
N SER A 295 31.62 4.79 -35.37
CA SER A 295 31.99 6.09 -34.76
C SER A 295 31.49 6.29 -33.32
N GLY A 296 30.94 5.26 -32.67
CA GLY A 296 30.06 5.40 -31.52
C GLY A 296 28.72 6.03 -31.91
N ILE A 297 27.87 6.29 -30.91
CA ILE A 297 26.54 6.90 -31.10
C ILE A 297 26.64 8.32 -31.67
N THR A 298 27.79 8.97 -31.54
CA THR A 298 28.00 10.30 -32.11
C THR A 298 28.47 10.23 -33.56
N ARG A 299 27.76 10.89 -34.47
CA ARG A 299 28.16 11.03 -35.88
C ARG A 299 28.61 12.46 -36.13
N ILE A 300 29.84 12.63 -36.63
CA ILE A 300 30.25 13.92 -37.16
C ILE A 300 29.66 14.04 -38.56
N VAL A 301 28.74 14.98 -38.73
CA VAL A 301 28.11 15.27 -40.02
C VAL A 301 28.57 16.66 -40.47
N GLU A 302 28.95 16.77 -41.72
CA GLU A 302 29.20 18.06 -42.36
C GLU A 302 27.87 18.66 -42.79
N VAL A 303 27.49 19.75 -42.15
CA VAL A 303 26.29 20.53 -42.51
C VAL A 303 26.75 21.83 -43.16
N LEU A 304 26.07 22.21 -44.23
CA LEU A 304 26.34 23.47 -44.92
C LEU A 304 25.75 24.62 -44.08
N GLY A 305 26.63 25.47 -43.55
CA GLY A 305 26.22 26.65 -42.80
C GLY A 305 25.55 27.70 -43.70
N ARG A 306 24.80 28.62 -43.08
CA ARG A 306 24.06 29.70 -43.75
C ARG A 306 24.91 30.57 -44.69
N ASP A 307 26.23 30.64 -44.46
CA ASP A 307 27.20 31.38 -45.27
C ASP A 307 27.89 30.53 -46.36
N GLY A 308 27.37 29.33 -46.67
CA GLY A 308 27.91 28.42 -47.68
C GLY A 308 29.20 27.71 -47.27
N ARG A 309 29.66 27.88 -46.03
CA ARG A 309 30.83 27.17 -45.47
C ARG A 309 30.40 25.88 -44.79
N THR A 310 31.13 24.79 -45.00
CA THR A 310 30.89 23.51 -44.32
C THR A 310 31.32 23.60 -42.85
N VAL A 311 30.44 23.23 -41.94
CA VAL A 311 30.72 23.16 -40.50
C VAL A 311 30.54 21.72 -40.05
N ARG A 312 31.57 21.17 -39.39
CA ARG A 312 31.50 19.83 -38.79
C ARG A 312 30.74 19.90 -37.47
N MET A 313 29.56 19.30 -37.43
CA MET A 313 28.73 19.24 -36.24
C MET A 313 28.74 17.80 -35.69
N ARG A 314 28.86 17.66 -34.37
CA ARG A 314 28.85 16.36 -33.68
C ARG A 314 27.41 16.11 -33.20
N LEU A 315 26.69 15.23 -33.89
CA LEU A 315 25.37 14.71 -33.51
C LEU A 315 25.54 13.51 -32.60
#